data_AF-A0A7M5XK82-F1
#
_entry.id   AF-A0A7M5XK82-F1
#
_cell.length_a   1.000
_cell.length_b   1.000
_cell.length_c   1.000
_cell.angle_alpha   90.00
_cell.angle_beta   90.00
_cell.angle_gamma   90.00
#
_symmetry.space_group_name_H-M   'P 1'
#
loop_
_entity.id
_entity.type
_entity.pdbx_description
1 polymer ?
#
loop_
_entity_poly.entity_id
_entity_poly.type
_entity_poly.pdbx_seq_one_letter_code
_entity_poly.pdbx_strand_id
1 'polypeptide(L)'
;LSEFKLIPAYFLVMAIEHSAASFTEVQTRKLLLKICNGLQGIAWEKTKEIGKQSSVKEEDPMTLLNKVLPELKPVLFWMSNALEMLHFLQNRLSSYLLPKDQVTTSKDALLTADEELLTVLEEVIMFTFQQTVYHLTKVLYIALPSIIDTNPFLDETDETSSGSTAEKNHHPSVANIPKIFQKILEAAKEYQVHPQIVNQLFAYLFFFSNASLFNSLMERGPGGKFYRWTKGVQMRGNLDLLESWAQSNHLKNQYEEYLAKFQCAVDLLATPKAQLLQIQWSQMRAQNQALSPAQLQQILSEYQLPGQQRPRGWFPPPEEVEPALRTSEVLESFATHPPL
;
A
#
# COMPACT_ATOMS: atom_id res chain seq x y z
N LEU A 1 -5.92 -24.76 19.09
CA LEU A 1 -4.75 -23.96 18.63
C LEU A 1 -5.15 -22.70 17.85
N SER A 2 -6.42 -22.55 17.41
CA SER A 2 -6.89 -21.42 16.59
C SER A 2 -7.10 -20.09 17.33
N GLU A 3 -7.04 -20.07 18.66
CA GLU A 3 -7.46 -18.92 19.47
C GLU A 3 -6.31 -17.97 19.85
N PHE A 4 -5.05 -18.43 19.83
CA PHE A 4 -3.90 -17.62 20.22
C PHE A 4 -2.84 -17.63 19.11
N LYS A 5 -2.80 -16.56 18.31
CA LYS A 5 -1.95 -16.47 17.11
C LYS A 5 -0.46 -16.31 17.42
N LEU A 6 -0.12 -15.79 18.59
CA LEU A 6 1.27 -15.54 19.01
C LEU A 6 1.86 -16.65 19.91
N ILE A 7 1.16 -17.80 20.08
CA ILE A 7 1.69 -18.93 20.87
C ILE A 7 3.11 -19.33 20.47
N PRO A 8 3.47 -19.46 19.17
CA PRO A 8 4.83 -19.85 18.81
C PRO A 8 5.87 -18.88 19.37
N ALA A 9 5.65 -17.56 19.25
CA ALA A 9 6.57 -16.56 19.78
C ALA A 9 6.78 -16.74 21.29
N TYR A 10 5.70 -16.77 22.07
CA TYR A 10 5.79 -16.91 23.52
C TYR A 10 6.43 -18.24 23.94
N PHE A 11 6.08 -19.34 23.28
CA PHE A 11 6.64 -20.66 23.56
C PHE A 11 8.16 -20.69 23.29
N LEU A 12 8.58 -20.16 22.14
CA LEU A 12 9.99 -20.12 21.76
C LEU A 12 10.79 -19.19 22.69
N VAL A 13 10.24 -18.04 23.07
CA VAL A 13 10.85 -17.14 24.06
C VAL A 13 11.00 -17.81 25.42
N MET A 14 9.97 -18.51 25.91
CA MET A 14 10.07 -19.27 27.17
C MET A 14 11.12 -20.38 27.10
N ALA A 15 11.25 -21.06 25.96
CA ALA A 15 12.31 -22.06 25.76
C ALA A 15 13.72 -21.43 25.78
N ILE A 16 13.86 -20.22 25.22
CA ILE A 16 15.10 -19.43 25.27
C ILE A 16 15.41 -19.01 26.71
N GLU A 17 14.43 -18.45 27.43
CA GLU A 17 14.58 -18.04 28.83
C GLU A 17 14.97 -19.21 29.73
N HIS A 18 14.27 -20.35 29.60
CA HIS A 18 14.63 -21.57 30.32
C HIS A 18 16.05 -22.03 29.97
N SER A 19 16.43 -21.91 28.69
CA SER A 19 17.77 -22.29 28.26
C SER A 19 18.85 -21.40 28.88
N ALA A 20 18.62 -20.08 28.91
CA ALA A 20 19.51 -19.13 29.57
C ALA A 20 19.62 -19.35 31.10
N ALA A 21 18.55 -19.83 31.74
CA ALA A 21 18.54 -20.12 33.17
C ALA A 21 19.26 -21.43 33.52
N SER A 22 19.18 -22.44 32.65
CA SER A 22 19.56 -23.83 32.97
C SER A 22 20.82 -24.32 32.25
N PHE A 23 21.26 -23.65 31.18
CA PHE A 23 22.37 -24.08 30.32
C PHE A 23 23.41 -22.97 30.14
N THR A 24 24.50 -23.30 29.42
CA THR A 24 25.58 -22.34 29.10
C THR A 24 25.15 -21.36 28.00
N GLU A 25 25.74 -20.17 27.98
CA GLU A 25 25.54 -19.16 26.93
C GLU A 25 25.72 -19.72 25.50
N VAL A 26 26.70 -20.62 25.32
CA VAL A 26 26.98 -21.25 24.03
C VAL A 26 25.82 -22.17 23.60
N GLN A 27 25.21 -22.89 24.54
CA GLN A 27 24.05 -23.74 24.28
C GLN A 27 22.81 -22.88 23.99
N THR A 28 22.60 -21.80 24.75
CA THR A 28 21.51 -20.84 24.52
C THR A 28 21.64 -20.17 23.17
N ARG A 29 22.84 -19.71 22.79
CA ARG A 29 23.12 -19.14 21.47
C ARG A 29 22.85 -20.13 20.34
N LYS A 30 23.26 -21.39 20.48
CA LYS A 30 22.95 -22.45 19.49
C LYS A 30 21.45 -22.68 19.34
N LEU A 31 20.70 -22.66 20.44
CA LEU A 31 19.24 -22.77 20.41
C LEU A 31 18.62 -21.58 19.68
N LEU A 32 19.01 -20.35 20.03
CA LEU A 32 18.57 -19.12 19.39
C LEU A 32 18.80 -19.14 17.87
N LEU A 33 20.02 -19.47 17.43
CA LEU A 33 20.37 -19.60 16.01
C LEU A 33 19.47 -20.62 15.32
N LYS A 34 19.25 -21.78 15.94
CA LYS A 34 18.40 -22.84 15.38
C LYS A 34 16.95 -22.38 15.24
N ILE A 35 16.44 -21.63 16.21
CA ILE A 35 15.08 -21.08 16.18
C ILE A 35 14.96 -20.01 15.08
N CYS A 36 15.86 -19.03 15.03
CA CYS A 36 15.82 -17.95 14.03
C CYS A 36 15.94 -18.51 12.60
N ASN A 37 16.89 -19.41 12.35
CA ASN A 37 17.04 -20.07 11.06
C ASN A 37 15.82 -20.94 10.70
N GLY A 38 15.20 -21.57 11.70
CA GLY A 38 13.96 -22.33 11.51
C GLY A 38 12.80 -21.43 11.10
N LEU A 39 12.62 -20.29 11.76
CA LEU A 39 11.61 -19.29 11.41
C LEU A 39 11.83 -18.73 10.01
N GLN A 40 13.07 -18.40 9.67
CA GLN A 40 13.45 -17.94 8.34
C GLN A 40 13.13 -18.98 7.27
N GLY A 41 13.49 -20.25 7.51
CA GLY A 41 13.17 -21.36 6.61
C GLY A 41 11.67 -21.55 6.40
N ILE A 42 10.88 -21.49 7.48
CA ILE A 42 9.41 -21.63 7.39
C ILE A 42 8.79 -20.44 6.65
N ALA A 43 9.17 -19.20 6.99
CA ALA A 43 8.65 -18.01 6.34
C ALA A 43 8.92 -18.05 4.82
N TRP A 44 10.14 -18.45 4.44
CA TRP A 44 10.54 -18.62 3.05
C TRP A 44 9.75 -19.72 2.32
N GLU A 45 9.53 -20.87 2.97
CA GLU A 45 8.70 -21.95 2.43
C GLU A 45 7.26 -21.48 2.18
N LYS A 46 6.66 -20.78 3.16
CA LYS A 46 5.29 -20.27 3.06
C LYS A 46 5.13 -19.22 1.97
N THR A 47 6.08 -18.32 1.82
CA THR A 47 6.08 -17.40 0.68
C THR A 47 6.19 -18.12 -0.65
N LYS A 48 7.05 -19.15 -0.76
CA LYS A 48 7.20 -19.92 -2.00
C LYS A 48 5.96 -20.71 -2.39
N GLU A 49 5.07 -21.01 -1.44
CA GLU A 49 3.80 -21.67 -1.71
C GLU A 49 2.78 -20.73 -2.38
N ILE A 50 2.93 -19.40 -2.22
CA ILE A 50 2.00 -18.41 -2.77
C ILE A 50 2.04 -18.44 -4.30
N GLY A 51 0.89 -18.55 -4.94
CA GLY A 51 0.73 -18.48 -6.39
C GLY A 51 1.11 -19.76 -7.15
N LYS A 52 1.51 -20.85 -6.48
CA LYS A 52 1.72 -22.16 -7.14
C LYS A 52 0.44 -22.76 -7.72
N GLN A 53 -0.73 -22.30 -7.26
CA GLN A 53 -2.04 -22.80 -7.67
C GLN A 53 -2.72 -21.93 -8.75
N SER A 54 -2.09 -20.83 -9.19
CA SER A 54 -2.72 -19.82 -10.04
C SER A 54 -2.24 -19.92 -11.50
N SER A 55 -2.95 -20.69 -12.33
CA SER A 55 -2.67 -20.85 -13.77
C SER A 55 -3.62 -20.07 -14.69
N VAL A 56 -4.54 -19.27 -14.13
CA VAL A 56 -5.54 -18.50 -14.90
C VAL A 56 -5.35 -17.01 -14.64
N LYS A 57 -5.36 -16.19 -15.69
CA LYS A 57 -5.49 -14.72 -15.57
C LYS A 57 -6.87 -14.43 -14.98
N GLU A 58 -6.92 -14.23 -13.68
CA GLU A 58 -8.16 -13.90 -12.97
C GLU A 58 -8.48 -12.42 -13.19
N GLU A 59 -9.59 -12.14 -13.89
CA GLU A 59 -10.02 -10.78 -14.21
C GLU A 59 -10.86 -10.13 -13.09
N ASP A 60 -11.40 -10.93 -12.16
CA ASP A 60 -12.17 -10.43 -11.01
C ASP A 60 -11.29 -10.27 -9.76
N PRO A 61 -11.16 -9.05 -9.21
CA PRO A 61 -10.28 -8.79 -8.08
C PRO A 61 -10.76 -9.46 -6.78
N MET A 62 -12.07 -9.65 -6.58
CA MET A 62 -12.59 -10.30 -5.38
C MET A 62 -12.27 -11.80 -5.37
N THR A 63 -12.37 -12.46 -6.52
CA THR A 63 -11.99 -13.86 -6.71
C THR A 63 -10.51 -14.06 -6.48
N LEU A 64 -9.66 -13.20 -7.06
CA LEU A 64 -8.22 -13.23 -6.83
C LEU A 64 -7.88 -13.00 -5.36
N LEU A 65 -8.52 -12.03 -4.70
CA LEU A 65 -8.33 -11.77 -3.27
C LEU A 65 -8.69 -13.00 -2.43
N ASN A 66 -9.81 -13.67 -2.73
CA ASN A 66 -10.24 -14.87 -2.00
C ASN A 66 -9.29 -16.06 -2.17
N LYS A 67 -8.43 -16.06 -3.21
CA LYS A 67 -7.35 -17.04 -3.40
C LYS A 67 -6.06 -16.62 -2.68
N VAL A 68 -5.69 -15.35 -2.84
CA VAL A 68 -4.44 -14.78 -2.30
C VAL A 68 -4.47 -14.66 -0.76
N LEU A 69 -5.59 -14.22 -0.17
CA LEU A 69 -5.68 -14.03 1.28
C LEU A 69 -5.38 -15.31 2.07
N PRO A 70 -5.98 -16.48 1.77
CA PRO A 70 -5.63 -17.74 2.42
C PRO A 70 -4.14 -18.09 2.34
N GLU A 71 -3.48 -17.81 1.21
CA GLU A 71 -2.04 -18.06 1.03
C GLU A 71 -1.17 -17.08 1.83
N LEU A 72 -1.65 -15.85 2.05
CA LEU A 72 -0.98 -14.86 2.90
C LEU A 72 -1.18 -15.09 4.40
N LYS A 73 -2.21 -15.82 4.82
CA LYS A 73 -2.48 -16.07 6.24
C LYS A 73 -1.27 -16.69 7.00
N PRO A 74 -0.59 -17.74 6.50
CA PRO A 74 0.64 -18.24 7.11
C PRO A 74 1.78 -17.23 7.14
N VAL A 75 1.88 -16.34 6.13
CA VAL A 75 2.90 -15.29 6.07
C VAL A 75 2.65 -14.23 7.15
N LEU A 76 1.41 -13.74 7.29
CA LEU A 76 1.01 -12.82 8.35
C LEU A 76 1.23 -13.41 9.75
N PHE A 77 0.95 -14.72 9.91
CA PHE A 77 1.18 -15.45 11.14
C PHE A 77 2.65 -15.42 11.56
N TRP A 78 3.56 -15.78 10.66
CA TRP A 78 4.99 -15.79 10.96
C TRP A 78 5.59 -14.40 11.07
N MET A 79 5.11 -13.43 10.30
CA MET A 79 5.47 -12.02 10.46
C MET A 79 5.17 -11.53 11.89
N SER A 80 3.95 -11.79 12.38
CA SER A 80 3.53 -11.34 13.72
C SER A 80 4.31 -12.05 14.83
N ASN A 81 4.56 -13.36 14.69
CA ASN A 81 5.36 -14.10 15.65
C ASN A 81 6.84 -13.66 15.65
N ALA A 82 7.44 -13.42 14.48
CA ALA A 82 8.81 -12.94 14.38
C ALA A 82 8.96 -11.53 14.98
N LEU A 83 7.99 -10.64 14.75
CA LEU A 83 7.96 -9.31 15.34
C LEU A 83 7.84 -9.34 16.86
N GLU A 84 6.95 -10.17 17.40
CA GLU A 84 6.80 -10.35 18.84
C GLU A 84 8.11 -10.88 19.47
N MET A 85 8.71 -11.90 18.85
CA MET A 85 10.00 -12.43 19.30
C MET A 85 11.11 -11.39 19.24
N LEU A 86 11.20 -10.62 18.16
CA LEU A 86 12.18 -9.55 18.00
C LEU A 86 12.05 -8.55 19.14
N HIS A 87 10.83 -8.11 19.46
CA HIS A 87 10.57 -7.19 20.55
C HIS A 87 11.05 -7.73 21.92
N PHE A 88 10.77 -9.01 22.22
CA PHE A 88 11.25 -9.64 23.45
C PHE A 88 12.78 -9.73 23.51
N LEU A 89 13.41 -10.14 22.41
CA LEU A 89 14.84 -10.38 22.36
C LEU A 89 15.64 -9.08 22.34
N GLN A 90 15.22 -8.05 21.60
CA GLN A 90 15.90 -6.74 21.57
C GLN A 90 16.19 -6.18 22.97
N ASN A 91 15.30 -6.41 23.93
CA ASN A 91 15.42 -5.90 25.29
C ASN A 91 16.17 -6.83 26.27
N ARG A 92 16.33 -8.12 25.94
CA ARG A 92 16.80 -9.13 26.90
C ARG A 92 17.94 -10.02 26.41
N LEU A 93 18.29 -9.95 25.13
CA LEU A 93 19.24 -10.88 24.49
C LEU A 93 20.60 -10.89 25.20
N SER A 94 21.10 -9.71 25.57
CA SER A 94 22.36 -9.56 26.30
C SER A 94 22.35 -10.29 27.65
N SER A 95 21.23 -10.28 28.37
CA SER A 95 21.09 -11.02 29.63
C SER A 95 21.11 -12.55 29.47
N TYR A 96 20.79 -13.05 28.27
CA TYR A 96 20.79 -14.48 27.96
C TYR A 96 22.14 -14.99 27.48
N LEU A 97 22.96 -14.10 26.90
CA LEU A 97 24.19 -14.46 26.20
C LEU A 97 25.47 -13.93 26.87
N LEU A 98 25.36 -13.16 27.97
CA LEU A 98 26.51 -12.71 28.75
C LEU A 98 26.85 -13.69 29.89
N PRO A 99 28.14 -14.03 30.10
CA PRO A 99 28.55 -14.80 31.26
C PRO A 99 28.30 -13.98 32.54
N LYS A 100 27.72 -14.61 33.57
CA LYS A 100 27.43 -13.96 34.87
C LYS A 100 28.67 -13.32 35.53
N ASP A 101 29.88 -13.75 35.14
CA ASP A 101 31.16 -13.34 35.74
C ASP A 101 32.04 -12.42 34.86
N GLN A 102 31.66 -12.06 33.63
CA GLN A 102 32.54 -11.28 32.70
C GLN A 102 31.84 -10.11 32.00
N VAL A 103 31.29 -9.18 32.78
CA VAL A 103 30.62 -7.97 32.28
C VAL A 103 31.58 -6.98 31.58
N THR A 104 32.91 -7.16 31.65
CA THR A 104 33.86 -6.08 31.34
C THR A 104 34.79 -6.28 30.15
N THR A 105 35.03 -7.49 29.63
CA THR A 105 36.20 -7.72 28.73
C THR A 105 35.86 -8.21 27.31
N SER A 106 34.63 -8.65 27.03
CA SER A 106 34.25 -9.22 25.72
C SER A 106 32.98 -8.59 25.12
N LYS A 107 32.67 -7.34 25.47
CA LYS A 107 31.45 -6.64 25.05
C LYS A 107 31.32 -6.50 23.53
N ASP A 108 32.38 -6.12 22.82
CA ASP A 108 32.26 -5.74 21.40
C ASP A 108 31.93 -6.92 20.47
N ALA A 109 32.55 -8.08 20.64
CA ALA A 109 32.27 -9.27 19.82
C ALA A 109 30.92 -9.93 20.16
N LEU A 110 30.40 -9.71 21.37
CA LEU A 110 29.08 -10.19 21.80
C LEU A 110 27.96 -9.27 21.32
N LEU A 111 28.18 -7.95 21.30
CA LEU A 111 27.27 -6.99 20.67
C LEU A 111 27.08 -7.29 19.18
N THR A 112 28.14 -7.68 18.45
CA THR A 112 28.04 -8.05 17.03
C THR A 112 27.26 -9.37 16.81
N ALA A 113 27.37 -10.32 17.75
CA ALA A 113 26.68 -11.60 17.69
C ALA A 113 25.18 -11.48 18.04
N ASP A 114 24.85 -10.53 18.91
CA ASP A 114 23.48 -10.16 19.27
C ASP A 114 22.77 -9.48 18.07
N GLU A 115 23.48 -8.60 17.35
CA GLU A 115 22.98 -7.93 16.14
C GLU A 115 22.68 -8.90 14.99
N GLU A 116 23.53 -9.91 14.76
CA GLU A 116 23.32 -10.89 13.68
C GLU A 116 22.01 -11.68 13.85
N LEU A 117 21.68 -12.07 15.09
CA LEU A 117 20.47 -12.82 15.40
C LEU A 117 19.20 -11.98 15.25
N LEU A 118 19.25 -10.72 15.71
CA LEU A 118 18.14 -9.79 15.56
C LEU A 118 17.92 -9.45 14.09
N THR A 119 19.01 -9.30 13.32
CA THR A 119 18.97 -9.11 11.87
C THR A 119 18.20 -10.25 11.18
N VAL A 120 18.40 -11.52 11.55
CA VAL A 120 17.63 -12.63 10.95
C VAL A 120 16.13 -12.47 11.17
N LEU A 121 15.69 -12.05 12.37
CA LEU A 121 14.28 -11.82 12.64
C LEU A 121 13.74 -10.60 11.88
N GLU A 122 14.52 -9.53 11.79
CA GLU A 122 14.19 -8.35 10.97
C GLU A 122 14.05 -8.71 9.50
N GLU A 123 14.95 -9.54 8.95
CA GLU A 123 14.85 -10.06 7.58
C GLU A 123 13.57 -10.87 7.37
N VAL A 124 13.16 -11.69 8.34
CA VAL A 124 11.90 -12.44 8.25
C VAL A 124 10.70 -11.49 8.22
N ILE A 125 10.68 -10.47 9.09
CA ILE A 125 9.61 -9.47 9.14
C ILE A 125 9.55 -8.69 7.82
N MET A 126 10.70 -8.16 7.38
CA MET A 126 10.86 -7.41 6.14
C MET A 126 10.40 -8.23 4.93
N PHE A 127 10.87 -9.47 4.81
CA PHE A 127 10.54 -10.33 3.69
C PHE A 127 9.04 -10.68 3.69
N THR A 128 8.47 -11.05 4.83
CA THR A 128 7.04 -11.38 4.92
C THR A 128 6.15 -10.17 4.66
N PHE A 129 6.57 -8.97 5.09
CA PHE A 129 5.89 -7.72 4.77
C PHE A 129 5.92 -7.42 3.26
N GLN A 130 7.11 -7.48 2.64
CA GLN A 130 7.27 -7.26 1.19
C GLN A 130 6.40 -8.21 0.36
N GLN A 131 6.32 -9.48 0.75
CA GLN A 131 5.52 -10.49 0.05
C GLN A 131 4.03 -10.22 0.22
N THR A 132 3.61 -9.81 1.41
CA THR A 132 2.24 -9.34 1.66
C THR A 132 1.89 -8.17 0.74
N VAL A 133 2.73 -7.13 0.69
CA VAL A 133 2.52 -5.98 -0.20
C VAL A 133 2.46 -6.42 -1.67
N TYR A 134 3.43 -7.21 -2.14
CA TYR A 134 3.51 -7.64 -3.54
C TYR A 134 2.26 -8.39 -4.02
N HIS A 135 1.73 -9.31 -3.22
CA HIS A 135 0.55 -10.08 -3.61
C HIS A 135 -0.74 -9.25 -3.53
N LEU A 136 -0.84 -8.34 -2.56
CA LEU A 136 -2.00 -7.46 -2.44
C LEU A 136 -2.03 -6.39 -3.54
N THR A 137 -0.88 -5.85 -3.96
CA THR A 137 -0.82 -4.88 -5.07
C THR A 137 -1.23 -5.50 -6.40
N LYS A 138 -1.03 -6.81 -6.61
CA LYS A 138 -1.60 -7.52 -7.79
C LYS A 138 -3.12 -7.49 -7.80
N VAL A 139 -3.76 -7.70 -6.65
CA VAL A 139 -5.22 -7.59 -6.52
C VAL A 139 -5.67 -6.16 -6.81
N LEU A 140 -4.99 -5.18 -6.20
CA LEU A 140 -5.32 -3.76 -6.37
C LEU A 140 -5.14 -3.30 -7.82
N TYR A 141 -4.12 -3.78 -8.53
CA TYR A 141 -3.89 -3.43 -9.94
C TYR A 141 -5.10 -3.74 -10.83
N ILE A 142 -5.85 -4.79 -10.52
CA ILE A 142 -7.07 -5.18 -11.24
C ILE A 142 -8.28 -4.37 -10.75
N ALA A 143 -8.36 -4.09 -9.44
CA ALA A 143 -9.50 -3.42 -8.83
C ALA A 143 -9.53 -1.90 -9.10
N LEU A 144 -8.38 -1.24 -8.98
CA LEU A 144 -8.27 0.23 -8.96
C LEU A 144 -8.81 0.95 -10.21
N PRO A 145 -8.64 0.44 -11.45
CA PRO A 145 -9.19 1.12 -12.63
C PRO A 145 -10.70 1.45 -12.55
N SER A 146 -11.47 0.69 -11.76
CA SER A 146 -12.90 0.97 -11.52
C SER A 146 -13.15 2.37 -10.91
N ILE A 147 -12.21 2.96 -10.17
CA ILE A 147 -12.34 4.34 -9.65
C ILE A 147 -12.44 5.36 -10.80
N ILE A 148 -11.77 5.11 -11.91
CA ILE A 148 -11.73 6.00 -13.10
C ILE A 148 -12.90 5.70 -14.04
N ASP A 149 -13.26 4.42 -14.14
CA ASP A 149 -14.17 3.91 -15.16
C ASP A 149 -15.64 3.93 -14.74
N THR A 150 -15.93 3.65 -13.47
CA THR A 150 -17.29 3.53 -12.95
C THR A 150 -17.94 4.90 -12.73
N ASN A 151 -19.23 5.01 -13.06
CA ASN A 151 -20.04 6.16 -12.70
C ASN A 151 -20.82 5.85 -11.40
N PRO A 152 -20.52 6.51 -10.26
CA PRO A 152 -21.18 6.23 -8.99
C PRO A 152 -22.64 6.69 -8.92
N PHE A 153 -23.10 7.47 -9.89
CA PHE A 153 -24.45 8.06 -9.91
C PHE A 153 -25.45 7.28 -10.79
N LEU A 154 -25.04 6.13 -11.36
CA LEU A 154 -25.95 5.23 -12.06
C LEU A 154 -26.32 4.09 -11.11
N ASP A 155 -27.61 3.88 -10.91
CA ASP A 155 -28.08 2.70 -10.18
C ASP A 155 -27.84 1.45 -11.02
N GLU A 156 -27.30 0.38 -10.41
CA GLU A 156 -27.13 -0.94 -11.05
C GLU A 156 -28.47 -1.57 -11.50
N THR A 157 -29.61 -0.95 -11.13
CA THR A 157 -30.97 -1.43 -11.39
C THR A 157 -31.69 -0.74 -12.56
N ASP A 158 -31.13 0.31 -13.17
CA ASP A 158 -31.77 1.02 -14.29
C ASP A 158 -31.52 0.32 -15.64
N GLU A 159 -32.17 -0.84 -15.84
CA GLU A 159 -32.19 -1.56 -17.11
C GLU A 159 -33.08 -0.89 -18.20
N THR A 160 -33.61 0.32 -17.99
CA THR A 160 -34.70 0.85 -18.86
C THR A 160 -34.44 2.18 -19.59
N SER A 161 -33.25 2.78 -19.51
CA SER A 161 -32.96 3.97 -20.34
C SER A 161 -32.21 3.62 -21.63
N SER A 162 -33.03 3.42 -22.67
CA SER A 162 -32.72 3.36 -24.10
C SER A 162 -31.56 4.24 -24.60
N GLY A 163 -30.70 3.68 -25.46
CA GLY A 163 -30.17 4.45 -26.60
C GLY A 163 -28.66 4.52 -26.83
N SER A 164 -27.82 3.81 -26.07
CA SER A 164 -26.43 3.60 -26.48
C SER A 164 -25.92 2.25 -26.00
N THR A 165 -25.57 1.40 -26.96
CA THR A 165 -24.67 0.24 -26.84
C THR A 165 -23.28 0.70 -26.39
N ALA A 166 -23.18 1.26 -25.18
CA ALA A 166 -21.92 1.35 -24.46
C ALA A 166 -21.73 -0.03 -23.81
N GLU A 167 -20.75 -0.75 -24.34
CA GLU A 167 -20.05 -1.89 -23.74
C GLU A 167 -20.55 -2.23 -22.33
N LYS A 168 -21.17 -3.41 -22.16
CA LYS A 168 -21.35 -4.04 -20.84
C LYS A 168 -19.97 -4.19 -20.24
N ASN A 169 -19.56 -3.14 -19.54
CA ASN A 169 -18.25 -2.99 -18.96
C ASN A 169 -18.12 -4.09 -17.91
N HIS A 170 -17.31 -5.11 -18.22
CA HIS A 170 -16.87 -6.16 -17.29
C HIS A 170 -15.96 -5.58 -16.19
N HIS A 171 -16.09 -4.29 -15.89
CA HIS A 171 -15.28 -3.59 -14.91
C HIS A 171 -15.78 -3.95 -13.51
N PRO A 172 -14.88 -4.32 -12.59
CA PRO A 172 -15.25 -4.60 -11.21
C PRO A 172 -16.02 -3.43 -10.59
N SER A 173 -17.04 -3.71 -9.78
CA SER A 173 -17.75 -2.65 -9.05
C SER A 173 -16.79 -1.89 -8.14
N VAL A 174 -16.85 -0.55 -8.16
CA VAL A 174 -16.02 0.32 -7.30
C VAL A 174 -16.23 0.01 -5.81
N ALA A 175 -17.43 -0.48 -5.45
CA ALA A 175 -17.75 -0.93 -4.09
C ALA A 175 -16.91 -2.14 -3.63
N ASN A 176 -16.23 -2.84 -4.54
CA ASN A 176 -15.29 -3.89 -4.17
C ASN A 176 -14.00 -3.34 -3.57
N ILE A 177 -13.59 -2.12 -3.89
CA ILE A 177 -12.31 -1.57 -3.39
C ILE A 177 -12.34 -1.45 -1.85
N PRO A 178 -13.29 -0.76 -1.21
CA PRO A 178 -13.38 -0.75 0.25
C PRO A 178 -13.50 -2.16 0.85
N LYS A 179 -14.20 -3.10 0.19
CA LYS A 179 -14.32 -4.49 0.65
C LYS A 179 -12.98 -5.24 0.62
N ILE A 180 -12.16 -5.02 -0.41
CA ILE A 180 -10.82 -5.60 -0.52
C ILE A 180 -9.95 -5.07 0.63
N PHE A 181 -9.90 -3.75 0.80
CA PHE A 181 -9.17 -3.11 1.90
C PHE A 181 -9.65 -3.60 3.28
N GLN A 182 -10.97 -3.74 3.47
CA GLN A 182 -11.57 -4.28 4.69
C GLN A 182 -11.09 -5.71 4.98
N LYS A 183 -11.15 -6.61 4.00
CA LYS A 183 -10.70 -8.01 4.16
C LYS A 183 -9.20 -8.11 4.47
N ILE A 184 -8.38 -7.24 3.89
CA ILE A 184 -6.94 -7.16 4.20
C ILE A 184 -6.74 -6.74 5.66
N LEU A 185 -7.45 -5.69 6.10
CA LEU A 185 -7.37 -5.20 7.48
C LEU A 185 -7.82 -6.25 8.49
N GLU A 186 -8.92 -6.94 8.19
CA GLU A 186 -9.44 -8.04 9.00
C GLU A 186 -8.44 -9.19 9.11
N ALA A 187 -7.80 -9.58 8.00
CA ALA A 187 -6.77 -10.62 8.02
C ALA A 187 -5.56 -10.21 8.88
N ALA A 188 -5.07 -8.97 8.74
CA ALA A 188 -3.96 -8.47 9.56
C ALA A 188 -4.31 -8.46 11.06
N LYS A 189 -5.54 -8.01 11.40
CA LYS A 189 -6.06 -8.03 12.78
C LYS A 189 -6.26 -9.45 13.31
N GLU A 190 -6.79 -10.36 12.48
CA GLU A 190 -7.01 -11.77 12.83
C GLU A 190 -5.71 -12.41 13.31
N TYR A 191 -4.58 -12.08 12.67
CA TYR A 191 -3.26 -12.61 12.97
C TYR A 191 -2.45 -11.78 13.97
N GLN A 192 -3.05 -10.76 14.58
CA GLN A 192 -2.43 -9.87 15.57
C GLN A 192 -1.17 -9.17 15.05
N VAL A 193 -1.17 -8.80 13.76
CA VAL A 193 -0.11 -7.94 13.20
C VAL A 193 -0.11 -6.62 13.96
N HIS A 194 1.07 -6.19 14.42
CA HIS A 194 1.20 -4.99 15.24
C HIS A 194 0.62 -3.75 14.52
N PRO A 195 -0.11 -2.85 15.21
CA PRO A 195 -0.79 -1.72 14.58
C PRO A 195 0.11 -0.81 13.73
N GLN A 196 1.38 -0.62 14.12
CA GLN A 196 2.32 0.15 13.31
C GLN A 196 2.62 -0.53 11.96
N ILE A 197 2.75 -1.86 11.93
CA ILE A 197 2.95 -2.61 10.69
C ILE A 197 1.68 -2.60 9.84
N VAL A 198 0.50 -2.63 10.47
CA VAL A 198 -0.77 -2.44 9.75
C VAL A 198 -0.84 -1.05 9.11
N ASN A 199 -0.51 0.00 9.84
CA ASN A 199 -0.47 1.36 9.30
C ASN A 199 0.54 1.48 8.15
N GLN A 200 1.71 0.86 8.29
CA GLN A 200 2.72 0.83 7.24
C GLN A 200 2.21 0.09 6.00
N LEU A 201 1.57 -1.07 6.17
CA LEU A 201 0.94 -1.82 5.08
C LEU A 201 -0.05 -0.94 4.31
N PHE A 202 -0.95 -0.25 4.99
CA PHE A 202 -1.93 0.61 4.32
C PHE A 202 -1.32 1.86 3.70
N ALA A 203 -0.26 2.44 4.28
CA ALA A 203 0.53 3.49 3.62
C ALA A 203 1.06 3.01 2.25
N TYR A 204 1.62 1.80 2.18
CA TYR A 204 2.05 1.21 0.91
C TYR A 204 0.91 0.97 -0.08
N LEU A 205 -0.21 0.43 0.39
CA LEU A 205 -1.34 0.15 -0.49
C LEU A 205 -1.93 1.45 -1.05
N PHE A 206 -2.02 2.52 -0.26
CA PHE A 206 -2.43 3.84 -0.75
C PHE A 206 -1.41 4.47 -1.68
N PHE A 207 -0.11 4.38 -1.37
CA PHE A 207 0.96 4.84 -2.26
C PHE A 207 0.91 4.15 -3.63
N PHE A 208 0.78 2.82 -3.64
CA PHE A 208 0.61 2.05 -4.87
C PHE A 208 -0.66 2.47 -5.62
N SER A 209 -1.76 2.66 -4.89
CA SER A 209 -3.04 3.09 -5.48
C SER A 209 -2.91 4.47 -6.13
N ASN A 210 -2.22 5.40 -5.48
CA ASN A 210 -1.95 6.73 -5.99
C ASN A 210 -1.21 6.68 -7.33
N ALA A 211 -0.05 6.02 -7.35
CA ALA A 211 0.77 5.94 -8.57
C ALA A 211 0.04 5.18 -9.69
N SER A 212 -0.64 4.07 -9.38
CA SER A 212 -1.39 3.28 -10.37
C SER A 212 -2.56 4.05 -10.98
N LEU A 213 -3.40 4.69 -10.14
CA LEU A 213 -4.55 5.47 -10.59
C LEU A 213 -4.10 6.72 -11.34
N PHE A 214 -3.10 7.43 -10.82
CA PHE A 214 -2.59 8.64 -11.42
C PHE A 214 -1.96 8.37 -12.80
N ASN A 215 -1.13 7.33 -12.92
CA ASN A 215 -0.57 6.94 -14.22
C ASN A 215 -1.67 6.52 -15.19
N SER A 216 -2.66 5.74 -14.73
CA SER A 216 -3.81 5.37 -15.56
C SER A 216 -4.58 6.59 -16.05
N LEU A 217 -4.78 7.60 -15.20
CA LEU A 217 -5.42 8.86 -15.58
C LEU A 217 -4.57 9.63 -16.60
N MET A 218 -3.25 9.72 -16.39
CA MET A 218 -2.33 10.46 -17.26
C MET A 218 -2.18 9.84 -18.64
N GLU A 219 -2.17 8.51 -18.73
CA GLU A 219 -2.08 7.76 -19.99
C GLU A 219 -3.38 7.79 -20.78
N ARG A 220 -4.53 7.73 -20.09
CA ARG A 220 -5.85 7.65 -20.73
C ARG A 220 -6.49 9.02 -20.96
N GLY A 221 -5.98 10.05 -20.29
CA GLY A 221 -6.43 11.44 -20.35
C GLY A 221 -6.39 12.12 -21.73
N PRO A 222 -5.30 11.99 -22.51
CA PRO A 222 -5.16 12.65 -23.81
C PRO A 222 -6.31 12.35 -24.78
N GLY A 223 -6.71 13.35 -25.57
CA GLY A 223 -7.85 13.24 -26.48
C GLY A 223 -9.21 13.54 -25.81
N GLY A 224 -9.21 14.17 -24.63
CA GLY A 224 -10.39 14.77 -24.00
C GLY A 224 -11.41 13.79 -23.42
N LYS A 225 -11.06 12.50 -23.27
CA LYS A 225 -11.98 11.48 -22.75
C LYS A 225 -12.16 11.54 -21.23
N PHE A 226 -11.07 11.75 -20.49
CA PHE A 226 -11.06 11.72 -19.02
C PHE A 226 -10.87 13.10 -18.36
N TYR A 227 -10.19 14.04 -19.02
CA TYR A 227 -10.02 15.40 -18.50
C TYR A 227 -11.25 16.27 -18.76
N ARG A 228 -12.32 16.02 -18.01
CA ARG A 228 -13.56 16.78 -18.08
C ARG A 228 -14.27 16.77 -16.73
N TRP A 229 -15.02 17.82 -16.46
CA TRP A 229 -15.72 18.03 -15.19
C TRP A 229 -16.54 16.82 -14.73
N THR A 230 -17.35 16.25 -15.64
CA THR A 230 -18.19 15.08 -15.30
C THR A 230 -17.37 13.87 -14.84
N LYS A 231 -16.19 13.65 -15.43
CA LYS A 231 -15.29 12.57 -15.02
C LYS A 231 -14.61 12.87 -13.70
N GLY A 232 -14.22 14.12 -13.45
CA GLY A 232 -13.70 14.56 -12.14
C GLY A 232 -14.70 14.30 -11.02
N VAL A 233 -15.97 14.69 -11.20
CA VAL A 233 -17.03 14.46 -10.20
C VAL A 233 -17.30 12.96 -9.98
N GLN A 234 -17.29 12.15 -11.04
CA GLN A 234 -17.42 10.69 -10.91
C GLN A 234 -16.27 10.07 -10.09
N MET A 235 -15.02 10.43 -10.43
CA MET A 235 -13.85 9.95 -9.69
C MET A 235 -13.87 10.41 -8.24
N ARG A 236 -14.30 11.65 -7.96
CA ARG A 236 -14.44 12.17 -6.60
C ARG A 236 -15.45 11.36 -5.79
N GLY A 237 -16.63 11.11 -6.33
CA GLY A 237 -17.64 10.27 -5.66
C GLY A 237 -17.14 8.84 -5.40
N ASN A 238 -16.38 8.26 -6.35
CA ASN A 238 -15.74 6.96 -6.15
C ASN A 238 -14.67 6.99 -5.03
N LEU A 239 -13.87 8.06 -4.96
CA LEU A 239 -12.86 8.25 -3.91
C LEU A 239 -13.48 8.46 -2.53
N ASP A 240 -14.64 9.13 -2.44
CA ASP A 240 -15.35 9.36 -1.17
C ASP A 240 -15.73 8.06 -0.47
N LEU A 241 -16.01 6.99 -1.24
CA LEU A 241 -16.25 5.64 -0.68
C LEU A 241 -15.00 5.09 0.03
N LEU A 242 -13.83 5.24 -0.58
CA LEU A 242 -12.57 4.77 -0.02
C LEU A 242 -12.11 5.66 1.15
N GLU A 243 -12.30 6.98 1.04
CA GLU A 243 -12.01 7.93 2.12
C GLU A 243 -12.87 7.65 3.36
N SER A 244 -14.17 7.45 3.17
CA SER A 244 -15.11 7.12 4.26
C SER A 244 -14.74 5.81 4.95
N TRP A 245 -14.31 4.81 4.17
CA TRP A 245 -13.81 3.54 4.71
C TRP A 245 -12.52 3.74 5.52
N ALA A 246 -11.57 4.53 5.00
CA ALA A 246 -10.31 4.80 5.68
C ALA A 246 -10.54 5.56 7.00
N GLN A 247 -11.42 6.56 6.99
CA GLN A 247 -11.82 7.29 8.20
C GLN A 247 -12.45 6.38 9.26
N SER A 248 -13.37 5.50 8.85
CA SER A 248 -14.05 4.56 9.75
C SER A 248 -13.10 3.53 10.38
N ASN A 249 -11.95 3.29 9.75
CA ASN A 249 -10.95 2.33 10.20
C ASN A 249 -9.68 2.99 10.79
N HIS A 250 -9.71 4.29 11.08
CA HIS A 250 -8.58 5.06 11.61
C HIS A 250 -7.33 5.09 10.70
N LEU A 251 -7.53 4.97 9.38
CA LEU A 251 -6.49 5.00 8.35
C LEU A 251 -6.53 6.28 7.50
N LYS A 252 -7.26 7.31 7.96
CA LYS A 252 -7.44 8.58 7.24
C LYS A 252 -6.11 9.28 6.95
N ASN A 253 -5.20 9.33 7.93
CA ASN A 253 -3.92 10.00 7.77
C ASN A 253 -3.09 9.34 6.64
N GLN A 254 -3.03 8.01 6.62
CA GLN A 254 -2.34 7.27 5.57
C GLN A 254 -3.02 7.48 4.20
N TYR A 255 -4.34 7.53 4.16
CA TYR A 255 -5.09 7.79 2.93
C TYR A 255 -4.77 9.19 2.37
N GLU A 256 -4.86 10.24 3.19
CA GLU A 256 -4.60 11.63 2.77
C GLU A 256 -3.14 11.84 2.37
N GLU A 257 -2.19 11.26 3.10
CA GLU A 257 -0.76 11.42 2.82
C GLU A 257 -0.35 10.68 1.54
N TYR A 258 -0.73 9.41 1.40
CA TYR A 258 -0.21 8.55 0.34
C TYR A 258 -1.08 8.51 -0.92
N LEU A 259 -2.31 9.03 -0.90
CA LEU A 259 -3.20 9.18 -2.07
C LEU A 259 -3.31 10.63 -2.60
N ALA A 260 -2.56 11.55 -1.99
CA ALA A 260 -2.69 13.00 -2.20
C ALA A 260 -2.66 13.44 -3.66
N LYS A 261 -1.78 12.85 -4.49
CA LYS A 261 -1.55 13.32 -5.87
C LYS A 261 -2.73 12.99 -6.78
N PHE A 262 -3.26 11.76 -6.70
CA PHE A 262 -4.46 11.38 -7.42
C PHE A 262 -5.67 12.18 -6.95
N GLN A 263 -5.84 12.36 -5.63
CA GLN A 263 -6.90 13.22 -5.08
C GLN A 263 -6.82 14.64 -5.64
N CYS A 264 -5.64 15.24 -5.62
CA CYS A 264 -5.39 16.59 -6.13
C CYS A 264 -5.76 16.72 -7.62
N ALA A 265 -5.41 15.73 -8.46
CA ALA A 265 -5.82 15.71 -9.86
C ALA A 265 -7.34 15.59 -10.04
N VAL A 266 -7.99 14.73 -9.24
CA VAL A 266 -9.44 14.55 -9.27
C VAL A 266 -10.17 15.81 -8.82
N ASP A 267 -9.71 16.47 -7.76
CA ASP A 267 -10.30 17.71 -7.24
C ASP A 267 -10.15 18.87 -8.25
N LEU A 268 -9.00 18.95 -8.94
CA LEU A 268 -8.81 19.87 -10.07
C LEU A 268 -9.84 19.62 -11.17
N LEU A 269 -10.04 18.36 -11.57
CA LEU A 269 -11.03 17.99 -12.59
C LEU A 269 -12.47 18.22 -12.12
N ALA A 270 -12.76 18.03 -10.83
CA ALA A 270 -14.08 18.22 -10.24
C ALA A 270 -14.42 19.71 -10.00
N THR A 271 -13.44 20.62 -10.13
CA THR A 271 -13.64 22.06 -9.98
C THR A 271 -14.67 22.55 -11.01
N PRO A 272 -15.74 23.26 -10.60
CA PRO A 272 -16.75 23.76 -11.52
C PRO A 272 -16.13 24.59 -12.64
N LYS A 273 -16.52 24.33 -13.89
CA LYS A 273 -15.92 24.97 -15.07
C LYS A 273 -15.89 26.50 -14.98
N ALA A 274 -16.96 27.11 -14.49
CA ALA A 274 -17.05 28.56 -14.31
C ALA A 274 -15.96 29.11 -13.38
N GLN A 275 -15.62 28.37 -12.32
CA GLN A 275 -14.54 28.70 -11.39
C GLN A 275 -13.19 28.40 -12.03
N LEU A 276 -13.00 27.22 -12.61
CA LEU A 276 -11.72 26.77 -13.20
C LEU A 276 -11.20 27.75 -14.27
N LEU A 277 -12.10 28.34 -15.08
CA LEU A 277 -11.74 29.31 -16.11
C LEU A 277 -11.22 30.66 -15.56
N GLN A 278 -11.47 30.96 -14.28
CA GLN A 278 -11.00 32.19 -13.63
C GLN A 278 -9.65 32.03 -12.93
N ILE A 279 -9.24 30.79 -12.64
CA ILE A 279 -8.01 30.50 -11.92
C ILE A 279 -6.80 30.70 -12.85
N GLN A 280 -5.81 31.45 -12.36
CA GLN A 280 -4.53 31.64 -13.06
C GLN A 280 -3.54 30.54 -12.69
N TRP A 281 -2.53 30.30 -13.53
CA TRP A 281 -1.50 29.28 -13.35
C TRP A 281 -0.88 29.29 -11.95
N SER A 282 -0.45 30.47 -11.46
CA SER A 282 0.15 30.61 -10.13
C SER A 282 -0.78 30.16 -9.00
N GLN A 283 -2.07 30.48 -9.12
CA GLN A 283 -3.08 30.03 -8.15
C GLN A 283 -3.34 28.53 -8.29
N MET A 284 -3.36 27.97 -9.49
CA MET A 284 -3.47 26.52 -9.69
C MET A 284 -2.29 25.78 -9.06
N ARG A 285 -1.05 26.26 -9.26
CA ARG A 285 0.15 25.70 -8.61
C ARG A 285 0.06 25.76 -7.08
N ALA A 286 -0.40 26.88 -6.53
CA ALA A 286 -0.53 27.06 -5.09
C ALA A 286 -1.61 26.16 -4.47
N GLN A 287 -2.71 25.91 -5.19
CA GLN A 287 -3.80 25.05 -4.75
C GLN A 287 -3.53 23.55 -4.96
N ASN A 288 -2.69 23.20 -5.94
CA ASN A 288 -2.42 21.83 -6.37
C ASN A 288 -0.95 21.44 -6.15
N GLN A 289 -0.46 21.60 -4.92
CA GLN A 289 0.96 21.43 -4.59
C GLN A 289 1.48 20.01 -4.80
N ALA A 290 0.59 19.01 -4.75
CA ALA A 290 0.95 17.61 -4.99
C ALA A 290 1.30 17.34 -6.47
N LEU A 291 0.84 18.16 -7.42
CA LEU A 291 1.13 17.99 -8.84
C LEU A 291 2.44 18.68 -9.22
N SER A 292 3.23 18.07 -10.10
CA SER A 292 4.35 18.76 -10.76
C SER A 292 3.84 19.76 -11.82
N PRO A 293 4.66 20.74 -12.25
CA PRO A 293 4.31 21.62 -13.36
C PRO A 293 3.94 20.85 -14.64
N ALA A 294 4.67 19.77 -14.96
CA ALA A 294 4.41 18.93 -16.13
C ALA A 294 3.03 18.24 -16.05
N GLN A 295 2.72 17.68 -14.87
CA GLN A 295 1.44 17.01 -14.61
C GLN A 295 0.26 17.98 -14.72
N LEU A 296 0.39 19.16 -14.10
CA LEU A 296 -0.64 20.20 -14.19
C LEU A 296 -0.84 20.67 -15.64
N GLN A 297 0.25 20.93 -16.36
CA GLN A 297 0.20 21.36 -17.75
C GLN A 297 -0.52 20.34 -18.63
N GLN A 298 -0.22 19.05 -18.48
CA GLN A 298 -0.85 18.00 -19.26
C GLN A 298 -2.36 17.90 -19.03
N ILE A 299 -2.81 17.97 -17.78
CA ILE A 299 -4.24 17.95 -17.47
C ILE A 299 -4.92 19.17 -18.09
N LEU A 300 -4.37 20.38 -17.92
CA LEU A 300 -4.96 21.62 -18.43
C LEU A 300 -4.92 21.73 -19.96
N SER A 301 -3.87 21.20 -20.59
CA SER A 301 -3.72 21.28 -22.05
C SER A 301 -4.73 20.43 -22.80
N GLU A 302 -5.09 19.29 -22.21
CA GLU A 302 -5.99 18.29 -22.78
C GLU A 302 -7.39 18.34 -22.15
N TYR A 303 -7.64 19.31 -21.25
CA TYR A 303 -8.94 19.49 -20.61
C TYR A 303 -10.02 19.88 -21.62
N GLN A 304 -11.16 19.17 -21.58
CA GLN A 304 -12.24 19.34 -22.54
C GLN A 304 -12.98 20.67 -22.32
N LEU A 305 -12.84 21.59 -23.28
CA LEU A 305 -13.55 22.87 -23.34
C LEU A 305 -14.43 22.96 -24.60
N PRO A 306 -15.69 22.48 -24.57
CA PRO A 306 -16.56 22.53 -25.74
C PRO A 306 -16.75 23.97 -26.23
N GLY A 307 -16.35 24.24 -27.48
CA GLY A 307 -16.53 25.53 -28.14
C GLY A 307 -15.72 26.70 -27.55
N GLN A 308 -14.73 26.44 -26.69
CA GLN A 308 -13.93 27.48 -26.02
C GLN A 308 -12.44 27.21 -26.17
N GLN A 309 -11.67 28.29 -26.39
CA GLN A 309 -10.21 28.21 -26.35
C GLN A 309 -9.72 28.18 -24.89
N ARG A 310 -8.55 27.58 -24.69
CA ARG A 310 -7.87 27.57 -23.38
C ARG A 310 -7.58 29.00 -22.92
N PRO A 311 -7.92 29.37 -21.67
CA PRO A 311 -7.58 30.68 -21.12
C PRO A 311 -6.08 30.93 -21.15
N ARG A 312 -5.67 32.17 -21.46
CA ARG A 312 -4.24 32.57 -21.37
C ARG A 312 -3.67 32.38 -19.97
N GLY A 313 -4.52 32.50 -18.94
CA GLY A 313 -4.13 32.28 -17.56
C GLY A 313 -3.72 30.86 -17.22
N TRP A 314 -4.02 29.87 -18.06
CA TRP A 314 -3.63 28.48 -17.84
C TRP A 314 -2.25 28.14 -18.38
N PHE A 315 -1.59 29.06 -19.08
CA PHE A 315 -0.25 28.81 -19.61
C PHE A 315 0.78 29.10 -18.52
N PRO A 316 1.83 28.26 -18.40
CA PRO A 316 2.91 28.51 -17.44
C PRO A 316 3.60 29.85 -17.75
N PRO A 317 4.01 30.61 -16.72
CA PRO A 317 4.87 31.77 -16.89
C PRO A 317 6.24 31.34 -17.46
N PRO A 318 7.02 32.24 -18.08
CA PRO A 318 8.29 31.92 -18.73
C PRO A 318 9.26 31.07 -17.89
N GLU A 319 9.28 31.32 -16.57
CA GLU A 319 10.13 30.63 -15.60
C GLU A 319 9.73 29.15 -15.38
N GLU A 320 8.46 28.81 -15.60
CA GLU A 320 7.93 27.45 -15.42
C GLU A 320 7.66 26.72 -16.75
N VAL A 321 7.94 27.33 -17.91
CA VAL A 321 7.74 26.67 -19.21
C VAL A 321 8.59 25.41 -19.34
N GLU A 322 9.88 25.47 -18.97
CA GLU A 322 10.77 24.31 -19.05
C GLU A 322 10.29 23.14 -18.18
N PRO A 323 10.05 23.30 -16.85
CA PRO A 323 9.56 22.20 -16.04
C PRO A 323 8.15 21.73 -16.45
N ALA A 324 7.29 22.61 -16.97
CA ALA A 324 5.97 22.22 -17.49
C ALA A 324 6.01 21.36 -18.77
N LEU A 325 7.14 21.36 -19.49
CA LEU A 325 7.32 20.57 -20.72
C LEU A 325 8.10 19.27 -20.50
N ARG A 326 8.50 18.96 -19.27
CA ARG A 326 9.23 17.72 -18.94
C ARG A 326 8.30 16.51 -18.92
N THR A 327 8.18 15.85 -20.07
CA THR A 327 7.33 14.65 -20.21
C THR A 327 7.78 13.48 -19.33
N SER A 328 9.05 13.41 -18.94
CA SER A 328 9.56 12.40 -18.00
C SER A 328 8.99 12.54 -16.58
N GLU A 329 8.49 13.70 -16.21
CA GLU A 329 7.94 14.00 -14.87
C GLU A 329 6.40 13.85 -14.81
N VAL A 330 5.79 13.36 -15.89
CA VAL A 330 4.33 13.18 -15.98
C VAL A 330 3.89 11.96 -15.18
N LEU A 331 4.56 10.82 -15.35
CA LEU A 331 4.20 9.57 -14.70
C LEU A 331 4.91 9.41 -13.36
N GLU A 332 4.22 8.82 -12.41
CA GLU A 332 4.73 8.48 -11.10
C GLU A 332 5.61 7.24 -11.15
N SER A 333 6.71 7.30 -10.41
CA SER A 333 7.56 6.15 -10.14
C SER A 333 7.10 5.44 -8.87
N PHE A 334 7.22 4.12 -8.85
CA PHE A 334 7.02 3.32 -7.64
C PHE A 334 8.27 3.28 -6.73
N ALA A 335 9.35 4.00 -7.08
CA ALA A 335 10.62 3.96 -6.37
C ALA A 335 10.62 4.74 -5.03
N THR A 336 9.82 5.80 -4.92
CA THR A 336 9.71 6.62 -3.70
C THR A 336 8.60 6.10 -2.79
N HIS A 337 8.62 4.80 -2.55
CA HIS A 337 7.64 4.15 -1.68
C HIS A 337 7.88 4.54 -0.21
N PRO A 338 6.90 4.36 0.70
CA PRO A 338 7.09 4.51 2.15
C PRO A 338 8.30 3.69 2.66
N PRO A 339 8.78 3.83 3.89
CA PRO A 339 9.81 2.93 4.44
C PRO A 339 9.27 1.50 4.64
N LEU A 340 10.06 0.46 4.30
CA LEU A 340 9.64 -0.95 4.39
C LEU A 340 9.69 -1.47 5.82
#